data_AF-A0A0B7A3R7-F1
#
_entry.id   AF-A0A0B7A3R7-F1
#
_cell.length_a   1.000
_cell.length_b   1.000
_cell.length_c   1.000
_cell.angle_alpha   90.00
_cell.angle_beta   90.00
_cell.angle_gamma   90.00
#
_symmetry.space_group_name_H-M   'P 1'
#
loop_
_entity.id
_entity.type
_entity.pdbx_description
1 polymer ?
#
loop_
_entity_poly.entity_id
_entity_poly.type
_entity_poly.pdbx_seq_one_letter_code
_entity_poly.pdbx_strand_id
1 'polypeptide(L)'
;MDRSSFIKKSVTTVQDTSDLHPVSGNEDLQQLLAKKTCLHIVWPHRWEHDKDPDSFFKAILQLQSEGLEFCVSVVGETFTDVPDIFDQVKLQLMDKIVAWGYQTRHDYLRILDSAHVAVSTALHEFFGVSMLEATGHGCYPLCPKRLVYPEIYPVLSSILNVF
;
A
#
# COMPACT_ATOMS: atom_id res chain seq x y z
N MET A 1 23.08 13.85 32.39
CA MET A 1 21.89 13.12 32.90
C MET A 1 21.44 12.18 31.79
N ASP A 2 21.52 10.90 32.08
CA ASP A 2 21.54 9.78 31.14
C ASP A 2 20.11 9.21 30.93
N ARG A 3 19.76 8.85 29.69
CA ARG A 3 18.42 8.41 29.24
C ARG A 3 18.19 6.89 29.37
N SER A 4 19.03 6.18 30.14
CA SER A 4 18.99 4.72 30.27
C SER A 4 18.18 4.16 31.46
N SER A 5 17.26 4.91 32.07
CA SER A 5 16.59 4.48 33.32
C SER A 5 15.09 4.15 33.27
N PHE A 6 14.45 3.96 32.10
CA PHE A 6 12.97 3.79 32.06
C PHE A 6 12.39 2.57 31.33
N ILE A 7 13.20 1.59 30.91
CA ILE A 7 12.68 0.33 30.34
C ILE A 7 13.45 -0.87 30.89
N LYS A 8 13.35 -1.13 32.20
CA LYS A 8 13.71 -2.42 32.83
C LYS A 8 12.83 -2.67 34.05
N LYS A 9 11.65 -3.23 33.79
CA LYS A 9 10.68 -3.93 34.67
C LYS A 9 9.40 -3.92 33.82
N SER A 10 9.06 -4.99 33.11
CA SER A 10 8.48 -6.20 33.70
C SER A 10 8.68 -7.39 32.76
N VAL A 11 9.63 -8.27 33.10
CA VAL A 11 9.56 -9.67 32.68
C VAL A 11 9.17 -10.42 33.93
N THR A 12 7.86 -10.63 34.11
CA THR A 12 7.34 -11.49 35.17
C THR A 12 7.19 -12.88 34.59
N THR A 13 7.89 -13.83 35.20
CA THR A 13 7.81 -15.27 34.98
C THR A 13 6.35 -15.73 34.92
N VAL A 14 5.92 -16.27 33.78
CA VAL A 14 4.66 -17.03 33.68
C VAL A 14 5.01 -18.48 34.02
N GLN A 15 4.71 -18.87 35.25
CA GLN A 15 4.62 -20.26 35.66
C GLN A 15 3.15 -20.68 35.58
N ASP A 16 2.95 -21.91 35.11
CA ASP A 16 1.70 -22.67 35.02
C ASP A 16 0.86 -22.46 33.74
N THR A 17 0.86 -23.50 32.88
CA THR A 17 0.19 -23.54 31.58
C THR A 17 -1.08 -24.39 31.59
N SER A 18 -1.58 -24.79 32.77
CA SER A 18 -2.75 -25.68 32.89
C SER A 18 -4.10 -25.02 32.59
N ASP A 19 -4.18 -23.69 32.63
CA ASP A 19 -5.46 -22.96 32.60
C ASP A 19 -5.72 -22.23 31.26
N LEU A 20 -4.91 -22.50 30.24
CA LEU A 20 -5.12 -21.93 28.91
C LEU A 20 -6.13 -22.78 28.13
N HIS A 21 -7.39 -22.32 28.10
CA HIS A 21 -8.32 -22.75 27.06
C HIS A 21 -7.78 -22.30 25.69
N PRO A 22 -7.87 -23.14 24.63
CA PRO A 22 -7.53 -22.71 23.29
C PRO A 22 -8.53 -21.60 22.90
N VAL A 23 -8.07 -20.35 22.91
CA VAL A 23 -8.75 -19.27 22.23
C VAL A 23 -8.82 -19.67 20.76
N SER A 24 -9.99 -19.52 20.15
CA SER A 24 -10.33 -19.76 18.74
C SER A 24 -9.51 -18.90 17.75
N GLY A 25 -8.24 -18.62 18.05
CA GLY A 25 -7.44 -17.58 17.43
C GLY A 25 -6.50 -18.06 16.33
N ASN A 26 -6.63 -19.28 15.82
CA ASN A 26 -5.76 -19.70 14.71
C ASN A 26 -6.09 -18.90 13.45
N GLU A 27 -7.37 -18.67 13.14
CA GLU A 27 -7.78 -17.90 11.95
C GLU A 27 -7.44 -16.41 12.09
N ASP A 28 -7.74 -15.79 13.24
CA ASP A 28 -7.41 -14.38 13.47
C ASP A 28 -5.90 -14.11 13.49
N LEU A 29 -5.10 -15.01 14.07
CA LEU A 29 -3.64 -14.87 14.10
C LEU A 29 -3.03 -15.16 12.74
N GLN A 30 -3.56 -16.13 11.98
CA GLN A 30 -3.19 -16.37 10.59
C GLN A 30 -3.55 -15.17 9.71
N GLN A 31 -4.73 -14.57 9.89
CA GLN A 31 -5.14 -13.34 9.21
C GLN A 31 -4.22 -12.18 9.59
N LEU A 32 -3.84 -12.04 10.87
CA LEU A 32 -2.94 -10.99 11.35
C LEU A 32 -1.51 -11.17 10.83
N LEU A 33 -1.04 -12.41 10.74
CA LEU A 33 0.28 -12.77 10.22
C LEU A 33 0.33 -12.66 8.69
N ALA A 34 -0.69 -13.13 7.98
CA ALA A 34 -0.84 -12.96 6.53
C ALA A 34 -0.93 -11.47 6.16
N LYS A 35 -1.64 -10.67 6.97
CA LYS A 35 -1.68 -9.20 6.86
C LYS A 35 -0.32 -8.55 7.14
N LYS A 36 0.59 -9.25 7.83
CA LYS A 36 1.98 -8.84 8.06
C LYS A 36 2.95 -9.32 6.96
N THR A 37 2.53 -10.21 6.07
CA THR A 37 3.40 -10.81 5.03
C THR A 37 3.00 -10.48 3.59
N CYS A 38 1.80 -9.95 3.37
CA CYS A 38 1.30 -9.63 2.03
C CYS A 38 1.76 -8.23 1.57
N LEU A 39 2.31 -8.14 0.35
CA LEU A 39 2.74 -6.85 -0.21
C LEU A 39 1.52 -5.97 -0.51
N HIS A 40 1.27 -4.98 0.35
CA HIS A 40 0.26 -3.94 0.10
C HIS A 40 0.76 -2.85 -0.86
N ILE A 41 0.15 -2.80 -2.05
CA ILE A 41 0.40 -1.83 -3.12
C ILE A 41 -0.75 -0.80 -3.12
N VAL A 42 -0.43 0.50 -3.15
CA VAL A 42 -1.42 1.57 -3.26
C VAL A 42 -1.25 2.35 -4.56
N TRP A 43 -2.38 2.66 -5.21
CA TRP A 43 -2.46 3.62 -6.31
C TRP A 43 -3.30 4.82 -5.84
N PRO A 44 -2.66 5.90 -5.35
CA PRO A 44 -3.33 7.02 -4.71
C PRO A 44 -3.57 8.15 -5.71
N HIS A 45 -4.41 7.91 -6.72
CA HIS A 45 -4.69 8.88 -7.77
C HIS A 45 -6.19 9.03 -8.01
N ARG A 46 -6.57 10.20 -8.52
CA ARG A 46 -7.92 10.43 -9.04
C ARG A 46 -8.23 9.42 -10.13
N TRP A 47 -9.49 9.02 -10.21
CA TRP A 47 -9.94 8.06 -11.20
C TRP A 47 -10.22 8.75 -12.53
N GLU A 48 -9.12 9.11 -13.20
CA GLU A 48 -9.11 9.88 -14.44
C GLU A 48 -8.17 9.21 -15.46
N HIS A 49 -8.46 9.37 -16.75
CA HIS A 49 -7.67 8.76 -17.83
C HIS A 49 -6.21 9.22 -17.86
N ASP A 50 -5.94 10.47 -17.52
CA ASP A 50 -4.58 11.03 -17.50
C ASP A 50 -3.70 10.40 -16.40
N LYS A 51 -4.30 9.66 -15.46
CA LYS A 51 -3.58 8.87 -14.46
C LYS A 51 -3.20 7.48 -14.94
N ASP A 52 -3.65 7.10 -16.14
CA ASP A 52 -3.37 5.81 -16.79
C ASP A 52 -3.61 4.60 -15.89
N PRO A 53 -4.86 4.41 -15.43
CA PRO A 53 -5.24 3.23 -14.66
C PRO A 53 -5.07 1.94 -15.45
N ASP A 54 -5.18 1.97 -16.78
CA ASP A 54 -4.96 0.81 -17.66
C ASP A 54 -3.58 0.19 -17.47
N SER A 55 -2.51 0.99 -17.51
CA SER A 55 -1.15 0.49 -17.27
C SER A 55 -1.00 -0.08 -15.86
N PHE A 56 -1.61 0.56 -14.86
CA PHE A 56 -1.56 0.08 -13.48
C PHE A 56 -2.26 -1.27 -13.35
N PHE A 57 -3.51 -1.39 -13.81
CA PHE A 57 -4.28 -2.61 -13.71
C PHE A 57 -3.69 -3.75 -14.55
N LYS A 58 -3.10 -3.45 -15.71
CA LYS A 58 -2.37 -4.45 -16.48
C LYS A 58 -1.23 -5.08 -15.66
N ALA A 59 -0.45 -4.26 -14.96
CA ALA A 59 0.62 -4.75 -14.09
C ALA A 59 0.08 -5.56 -12.91
N ILE A 60 -0.96 -5.06 -12.23
CA ILE A 60 -1.59 -5.76 -11.10
C ILE A 60 -2.17 -7.12 -11.51
N LEU A 61 -2.87 -7.19 -12.64
CA LEU A 61 -3.42 -8.44 -13.17
C LEU A 61 -2.32 -9.40 -13.60
N GLN A 62 -1.19 -8.89 -14.10
CA GLN A 62 -0.02 -9.71 -14.38
C GLN A 62 0.53 -10.34 -13.09
N LEU A 63 0.72 -9.56 -12.01
CA LEU A 63 1.15 -10.09 -10.71
C LEU A 63 0.20 -11.19 -10.21
N GLN A 64 -1.12 -10.99 -10.38
CA GLN A 64 -2.12 -11.99 -10.03
C GLN A 64 -1.97 -13.27 -10.86
N SER A 65 -1.76 -13.15 -12.18
CA SER A 65 -1.58 -14.30 -13.07
C SER A 65 -0.31 -15.11 -12.78
N GLU A 66 0.71 -14.44 -12.22
CA GLU A 66 1.97 -15.06 -11.79
C GLU A 66 1.85 -15.72 -10.40
N GLY A 67 0.69 -15.61 -9.74
CA GLY A 67 0.43 -16.22 -8.43
C GLY A 67 1.16 -15.52 -7.28
N LEU A 68 1.49 -14.23 -7.44
CA LEU A 68 2.16 -13.47 -6.40
C LEU A 68 1.17 -13.00 -5.33
N GLU A 69 1.62 -13.05 -4.08
CA GLU A 69 0.82 -12.63 -2.92
C GLU A 69 0.97 -11.12 -2.69
N PHE A 70 -0.10 -10.39 -2.98
CA PHE A 70 -0.21 -8.96 -2.77
C PHE A 70 -1.66 -8.57 -2.42
N CYS A 71 -1.79 -7.39 -1.82
CA CYS A 71 -3.04 -6.69 -1.61
C CYS A 71 -2.98 -5.33 -2.32
N VAL A 72 -4.12 -4.81 -2.74
CA VAL A 72 -4.18 -3.55 -3.48
C VAL A 72 -5.17 -2.57 -2.88
N SER A 73 -4.77 -1.31 -2.77
CA SER A 73 -5.66 -0.18 -2.52
C SER A 73 -5.67 0.75 -3.72
N VAL A 74 -6.85 0.97 -4.30
CA VAL A 74 -7.03 1.88 -5.43
C VAL A 74 -7.93 3.02 -4.97
N VAL A 75 -7.30 4.11 -4.56
CA VAL A 75 -7.97 5.16 -3.78
C VAL A 75 -7.79 6.52 -4.41
N GLY A 76 -8.86 7.30 -4.41
CA GLY A 76 -8.86 8.65 -4.96
C GLY A 76 -10.27 9.15 -5.21
N GLU A 77 -10.37 10.45 -5.43
CA GLU A 77 -11.63 11.09 -5.82
C GLU A 77 -12.06 10.60 -7.22
N THR A 78 -13.37 10.44 -7.37
CA THR A 78 -14.03 10.10 -8.63
C THR A 78 -14.81 11.33 -9.11
N PHE A 79 -14.66 11.67 -10.38
CA PHE A 79 -15.41 12.76 -11.02
C PHE A 79 -16.41 12.19 -12.02
N THR A 80 -16.81 12.97 -13.01
CA THR A 80 -17.88 12.61 -13.96
C THR A 80 -17.45 11.53 -14.94
N ASP A 81 -16.22 11.58 -15.45
CA ASP A 81 -15.69 10.65 -16.46
C ASP A 81 -14.71 9.66 -15.82
N VAL A 82 -15.26 8.60 -15.22
CA VAL A 82 -14.48 7.50 -14.64
C VAL A 82 -14.19 6.45 -15.72
N PRO A 83 -12.92 6.05 -15.92
CA PRO A 83 -12.57 4.98 -16.85
C PRO A 83 -13.24 3.63 -16.52
N ASP A 84 -13.82 2.95 -17.51
CA ASP A 84 -14.52 1.67 -17.31
C ASP A 84 -13.65 0.55 -16.69
N ILE A 85 -12.32 0.65 -16.84
CA ILE A 85 -11.36 -0.33 -16.32
C ILE A 85 -11.48 -0.54 -14.81
N PHE A 86 -11.88 0.50 -14.05
CA PHE A 86 -12.08 0.36 -12.60
C PHE A 86 -13.16 -0.68 -12.30
N ASP A 87 -14.34 -0.59 -12.93
CA ASP A 87 -15.43 -1.53 -12.68
C ASP A 87 -15.12 -2.94 -13.23
N GLN A 88 -14.46 -3.03 -14.38
CA GLN A 88 -14.08 -4.30 -15.00
C GLN A 88 -13.07 -5.10 -14.15
N VAL A 89 -12.12 -4.41 -13.51
CA VAL A 89 -11.04 -5.05 -12.77
C VAL A 89 -11.39 -5.27 -11.31
N LYS A 90 -12.29 -4.47 -10.73
CA LYS A 90 -12.74 -4.62 -9.34
C LYS A 90 -13.23 -6.04 -9.03
N LEU A 91 -14.00 -6.64 -9.94
CA LEU A 91 -14.52 -8.01 -9.78
C LEU A 91 -13.40 -9.07 -9.81
N GLN A 92 -12.35 -8.83 -10.61
CA GLN A 92 -11.23 -9.76 -10.77
C GLN A 92 -10.24 -9.72 -9.59
N LEU A 93 -10.22 -8.61 -8.84
CA LEU A 93 -9.31 -8.38 -7.71
C LEU A 93 -10.04 -8.39 -6.35
N MET A 94 -11.30 -8.81 -6.30
CA MET A 94 -12.16 -8.62 -5.12
C MET A 94 -11.58 -9.20 -3.83
N ASP A 95 -10.87 -10.33 -3.91
CA ASP A 95 -10.18 -11.00 -2.81
C ASP A 95 -8.87 -10.33 -2.38
N LYS A 96 -8.30 -9.46 -3.24
CA LYS A 96 -7.04 -8.74 -2.99
C LYS A 96 -7.24 -7.26 -2.64
N ILE A 97 -8.45 -6.73 -2.77
CA ILE A 97 -8.75 -5.31 -2.50
C ILE A 97 -8.78 -5.03 -0.98
N VAL A 98 -7.97 -4.07 -0.54
CA VAL A 98 -8.00 -3.50 0.81
C VAL A 98 -8.90 -2.26 0.86
N ALA A 99 -8.79 -1.39 -0.14
CA ALA A 99 -9.62 -0.18 -0.27
C ALA A 99 -9.87 0.17 -1.74
N TRP A 100 -11.03 0.74 -2.02
CA TRP A 100 -11.47 1.05 -3.38
C TRP A 100 -12.30 2.32 -3.44
N GLY A 101 -11.89 3.27 -4.27
CA GLY A 101 -12.59 4.53 -4.51
C GLY A 101 -12.27 5.61 -3.48
N TYR A 102 -13.17 6.58 -3.38
CA TYR A 102 -13.02 7.71 -2.45
C TYR A 102 -12.91 7.24 -1.00
N GLN A 103 -11.98 7.86 -0.26
CA GLN A 103 -11.75 7.62 1.16
C GLN A 103 -11.83 8.96 1.91
N THR A 104 -12.28 8.93 3.16
CA THR A 104 -12.12 10.11 4.02
C THR A 104 -10.63 10.39 4.22
N ARG A 105 -10.29 11.64 4.58
CA ARG A 105 -8.91 12.02 4.89
C ARG A 105 -8.24 11.07 5.89
N HIS A 106 -8.97 10.69 6.94
CA HIS A 106 -8.46 9.79 7.97
C HIS A 106 -8.23 8.38 7.44
N ASP A 107 -9.17 7.83 6.68
CA ASP A 107 -9.05 6.47 6.11
C ASP A 107 -7.94 6.38 5.08
N TYR A 108 -7.83 7.38 4.21
CA TYR A 108 -6.76 7.48 3.23
C TYR A 108 -5.39 7.46 3.91
N LEU A 109 -5.19 8.23 4.98
CA LEU A 109 -3.91 8.20 5.74
C LEU A 109 -3.63 6.83 6.35
N ARG A 110 -4.63 6.18 6.94
CA ARG A 110 -4.46 4.83 7.50
C ARG A 110 -4.09 3.81 6.42
N ILE A 111 -4.61 3.97 5.22
CA ILE A 111 -4.26 3.13 4.07
C ILE A 111 -2.79 3.34 3.71
N LEU A 112 -2.34 4.60 3.59
CA LEU A 112 -0.94 4.92 3.31
C LEU A 112 0.01 4.40 4.40
N ASP A 113 -0.33 4.55 5.68
CA ASP A 113 0.44 4.01 6.81
C ASP A 113 0.61 2.48 6.75
N SER A 114 -0.33 1.79 6.09
CA SER A 114 -0.33 0.33 5.96
C SER A 114 0.21 -0.18 4.63
N ALA A 115 0.51 0.71 3.68
CA ALA A 115 0.98 0.37 2.35
C ALA A 115 2.51 0.31 2.32
N HIS A 116 3.06 -0.56 1.47
CA HIS A 116 4.50 -0.71 1.32
C HIS A 116 5.02 0.03 0.10
N VAL A 117 4.23 0.03 -0.99
CA VAL A 117 4.61 0.60 -2.28
C VAL A 117 3.48 1.48 -2.77
N ALA A 118 3.82 2.72 -3.12
CA ALA A 118 2.91 3.60 -3.86
C ALA A 118 3.31 3.60 -5.33
N VAL A 119 2.34 3.43 -6.22
CA VAL A 119 2.58 3.37 -7.66
C VAL A 119 1.90 4.55 -8.34
N SER A 120 2.64 5.24 -9.19
CA SER A 120 2.08 6.15 -10.19
C SER A 120 2.31 5.61 -11.59
N THR A 121 1.26 5.65 -12.39
CA THR A 121 1.30 5.41 -13.84
C THR A 121 0.98 6.68 -14.64
N ALA A 122 0.77 7.81 -13.96
CA ALA A 122 0.18 9.01 -14.53
C ALA A 122 0.87 9.48 -15.81
N LEU A 123 0.09 9.82 -16.83
CA LEU A 123 0.49 10.49 -18.07
C LEU A 123 0.70 11.99 -17.86
N HIS A 124 -0.06 12.59 -16.94
CA HIS A 124 0.07 13.99 -16.54
C HIS A 124 0.18 14.14 -15.01
N GLU A 125 1.20 14.85 -14.56
CA GLU A 125 1.41 15.20 -13.15
C GLU A 125 2.34 16.43 -13.06
N PHE A 126 1.94 17.42 -12.25
CA PHE A 126 2.68 18.68 -12.13
C PHE A 126 3.42 18.78 -10.80
N PHE A 127 2.83 18.25 -9.72
CA PHE A 127 3.32 18.47 -8.35
C PHE A 127 3.64 17.18 -7.62
N GLY A 128 3.02 16.06 -8.02
CA GLY A 128 3.29 14.74 -7.42
C GLY A 128 2.83 14.63 -5.97
N VAL A 129 1.85 15.45 -5.55
CA VAL A 129 1.41 15.58 -4.15
C VAL A 129 0.99 14.23 -3.56
N SER A 130 0.22 13.43 -4.29
CA SER A 130 -0.24 12.14 -3.77
C SER A 130 0.90 11.15 -3.51
N MET A 131 1.91 11.15 -4.38
CA MET A 131 3.11 10.32 -4.20
C MET A 131 3.96 10.85 -3.05
N LEU A 132 4.16 12.17 -2.95
CA LEU A 132 4.88 12.80 -1.83
C LEU A 132 4.23 12.45 -0.49
N GLU A 133 2.91 12.50 -0.43
CA GLU A 133 2.17 12.11 0.75
C GLU A 133 2.35 10.63 1.10
N ALA A 134 2.22 9.74 0.11
CA ALA A 134 2.45 8.30 0.33
C ALA A 134 3.87 8.01 0.83
N THR A 135 4.89 8.66 0.27
CA THR A 135 6.28 8.50 0.73
C THR A 135 6.50 9.08 2.13
N GLY A 136 5.82 10.18 2.47
CA GLY A 136 5.82 10.73 3.84
C GLY A 136 5.25 9.76 4.88
N HIS A 137 4.42 8.81 4.43
CA HIS A 137 3.86 7.71 5.23
C HIS A 137 4.65 6.39 5.08
N GLY A 138 5.85 6.43 4.49
CA GLY A 138 6.77 5.29 4.44
C GLY A 138 6.63 4.37 3.23
N CYS A 139 5.76 4.70 2.26
CA CYS A 139 5.67 3.94 1.02
C CYS A 139 6.93 4.13 0.16
N TYR A 140 7.39 3.04 -0.49
CA TYR A 140 8.37 3.14 -1.56
C TYR A 140 7.71 3.67 -2.85
N PRO A 141 8.22 4.75 -3.47
CA PRO A 141 7.61 5.32 -4.67
C PRO A 141 8.06 4.58 -5.93
N LEU A 142 7.09 4.05 -6.68
CA LEU A 142 7.26 3.60 -8.07
C LEU A 142 6.61 4.60 -9.00
N CYS A 143 7.42 5.49 -9.57
CA CYS A 143 6.97 6.57 -10.43
C CYS A 143 7.54 6.44 -11.85
N PRO A 144 6.87 6.98 -12.87
CA PRO A 144 7.42 7.02 -14.21
C PRO A 144 8.63 7.98 -14.27
N LYS A 145 9.65 7.63 -15.07
CA LYS A 145 10.85 8.47 -15.31
C LYS A 145 10.57 9.65 -16.24
N ARG A 146 9.53 10.43 -15.92
CA ARG A 146 9.03 11.62 -16.64
C ARG A 146 8.16 12.45 -15.69
N LEU A 147 7.63 13.57 -16.17
CA LEU A 147 6.84 14.52 -15.35
C LEU A 147 7.72 15.11 -14.25
N VAL A 148 7.12 15.51 -13.13
CA VAL A 148 7.81 16.07 -11.97
C VAL A 148 8.63 15.01 -11.19
N TYR A 149 8.37 13.72 -11.41
CA TYR A 149 8.90 12.66 -10.54
C TYR A 149 10.43 12.51 -10.53
N PRO A 150 11.18 12.67 -11.63
CA PRO A 150 12.65 12.63 -11.58
C PRO A 150 13.26 13.76 -10.75
N GLU A 151 12.56 14.89 -10.60
CA GLU A 151 12.99 16.00 -9.74
C GLU A 151 12.72 15.70 -8.27
N ILE A 152 11.56 15.07 -7.96
CA ILE A 152 11.17 14.70 -6.59
C ILE A 152 11.98 13.48 -6.10
N TYR A 153 12.12 12.47 -6.95
CA TYR A 153 12.77 11.20 -6.67
C TYR A 153 13.95 11.00 -7.63
N PRO A 154 15.05 11.74 -7.44
CA PRO A 154 16.23 11.57 -8.28
C PRO A 154 16.78 10.16 -8.09
N VAL A 155 17.17 9.51 -9.20
CA VAL A 155 17.87 8.23 -9.15
C VAL A 155 19.17 8.44 -8.40
N LEU A 156 19.26 7.99 -7.16
CA LEU A 156 20.52 8.00 -6.40
C LEU A 156 21.47 7.04 -7.10
N SER A 157 22.53 7.56 -7.71
CA SER A 157 23.50 6.86 -8.55
C SER A 157 24.42 5.90 -7.78
N SER A 158 23.94 5.24 -6.72
CA SER A 158 24.79 4.30 -5.97
C SER A 158 24.12 3.01 -5.54
N ILE A 159 22.79 2.89 -5.52
CA ILE A 159 22.15 1.63 -5.12
C ILE A 159 20.84 1.49 -5.94
N LEU A 160 20.74 0.42 -6.74
CA LEU A 160 19.58 -0.05 -7.53
C LEU A 160 19.48 0.44 -8.99
N ASN A 161 20.32 -0.14 -9.86
CA ASN A 161 19.89 -0.55 -11.19
C ASN A 161 19.26 -1.94 -11.07
N VAL A 162 17.99 -2.01 -10.68
CA VAL A 162 17.13 -3.16 -10.95
C VAL A 162 15.76 -2.60 -11.31
N PHE A 163 15.64 -2.12 -12.55
CA PHE A 163 14.52 -2.23 -13.50
C PHE A 163 14.91 -1.45 -14.76
#